data_AF-A0A5K8AG61-F1
#
_entry.id   AF-A0A5K8AG61-F1
#
_cell.length_a   1.000
_cell.length_b   1.000
_cell.length_c   1.000
_cell.angle_alpha   90.00
_cell.angle_beta   90.00
_cell.angle_gamma   90.00
#
_symmetry.space_group_name_H-M   'P 1'
#
loop_
_entity.id
_entity.type
_entity.pdbx_description
1 polymer ?
#
loop_
_entity_poly.entity_id
_entity_poly.type
_entity_poly.pdbx_seq_one_letter_code
_entity_poly.pdbx_strand_id
1 'polypeptide(L)'
;MTVKIYNEIYEFAASAGALEGYVFLKKDLQADHLDNWIRNLENQYRLLPEEVRQCVQTSVDRTLGRAWQSIAAVLGETHRHVRSLKSMTAGNPPDSPQDFEKEKKEKAEKYCTG
;
A
#
# COMPACT_ATOMS: atom_id res chain seq x y z
N MET A 1 -11.76 -19.73 -14.86
CA MET A 1 -11.58 -18.26 -14.81
C MET A 1 -11.33 -17.74 -13.39
N THR A 2 -11.97 -18.31 -12.36
CA THR A 2 -11.87 -17.89 -10.95
C THR A 2 -10.48 -18.00 -10.31
N VAL A 3 -9.68 -19.04 -10.60
CA VAL A 3 -8.32 -19.17 -10.01
C VAL A 3 -7.39 -18.03 -10.43
N LYS A 4 -7.56 -17.50 -11.65
CA LYS A 4 -6.69 -16.45 -12.18
C LYS A 4 -6.89 -15.11 -11.47
N ILE A 5 -8.13 -14.74 -11.15
CA ILE A 5 -8.41 -13.48 -10.44
C ILE A 5 -7.92 -13.52 -8.99
N TYR A 6 -8.02 -14.66 -8.29
CA TYR A 6 -7.45 -14.77 -6.93
C TYR A 6 -5.93 -14.65 -6.93
N ASN A 7 -5.25 -15.20 -7.94
CA ASN A 7 -3.81 -15.01 -8.11
C ASN A 7 -3.48 -13.53 -8.36
N GLU A 8 -4.22 -12.85 -9.24
CA GLU A 8 -4.00 -11.42 -9.53
C GLU A 8 -4.21 -10.55 -8.27
N ILE A 9 -5.24 -10.83 -7.47
CA ILE A 9 -5.48 -10.15 -6.18
C ILE A 9 -4.33 -10.43 -5.19
N TYR A 10 -3.89 -11.69 -5.10
CA TYR A 10 -2.81 -12.08 -4.20
C TYR A 10 -1.49 -11.40 -4.58
N GLU A 11 -1.11 -11.45 -5.86
CA GLU A 11 0.12 -10.81 -6.38
C GLU A 11 0.10 -9.30 -6.16
N PHE A 12 -1.04 -8.66 -6.41
CA PHE A 12 -1.22 -7.24 -6.11
C PHE A 12 -1.02 -6.95 -4.61
N ALA A 13 -1.70 -7.69 -3.74
CA ALA A 13 -1.61 -7.50 -2.29
C ALA A 13 -0.18 -7.75 -1.77
N ALA A 14 0.48 -8.81 -2.25
CA ALA A 14 1.85 -9.14 -1.90
C ALA A 14 2.82 -8.04 -2.34
N SER A 15 2.67 -7.53 -3.56
CA SER A 15 3.48 -6.43 -4.09
C SER A 15 3.26 -5.12 -3.33
N ALA A 16 2.01 -4.80 -2.98
CA ALA A 16 1.66 -3.60 -2.22
C ALA A 16 2.24 -3.63 -0.80
N GLY A 17 2.11 -4.78 -0.10
CA GLY A 17 2.70 -4.97 1.22
C GLY A 17 4.23 -4.96 1.21
N ALA A 18 4.84 -5.57 0.18
CA ALA A 18 6.29 -5.53 0.03
C ALA A 18 6.82 -4.11 -0.25
N LEU A 19 6.09 -3.30 -1.04
CA LEU A 19 6.43 -1.89 -1.25
C LEU A 19 6.37 -1.12 0.07
N GLU A 20 5.27 -1.27 0.82
CA GLU A 20 5.08 -0.64 2.13
C GLU A 20 6.26 -0.95 3.07
N GLY A 21 6.61 -2.23 3.21
CA GLY A 21 7.73 -2.66 4.04
C GLY A 21 9.08 -2.15 3.54
N TYR A 22 9.28 -2.07 2.23
CA TYR A 22 10.53 -1.55 1.64
C TYR A 22 10.74 -0.07 1.95
N VAL A 23 9.69 0.74 1.89
CA VAL A 23 9.78 2.20 2.10
C VAL A 23 9.69 2.61 3.56
N PHE A 24 9.21 1.74 4.44
CA PHE A 24 9.03 2.02 5.86
C PHE A 24 10.34 2.47 6.53
N LEU A 25 10.32 3.68 7.13
CA LEU A 25 11.42 4.31 7.85
C LEU A 25 12.74 4.46 7.05
N LYS A 26 12.70 4.37 5.72
CA LYS A 26 13.87 4.69 4.90
C LYS A 26 14.21 6.17 5.04
N LYS A 27 15.51 6.45 5.20
CA LYS A 27 16.07 7.80 5.25
C LYS A 27 16.64 8.26 3.90
N ASP A 28 16.87 7.31 3.01
CA ASP A 28 17.33 7.54 1.65
C ASP A 28 16.63 6.56 0.71
N LEU A 29 16.25 7.07 -0.46
CA LEU A 29 15.42 6.39 -1.43
C LEU A 29 15.80 6.89 -2.82
N GLN A 30 16.33 5.99 -3.64
CA GLN A 30 16.60 6.28 -5.04
C GLN A 30 15.29 6.09 -5.82
N ALA A 31 14.81 7.18 -6.41
CA ALA A 31 13.46 7.23 -6.98
C ALA A 31 13.28 6.26 -8.16
N ASP A 32 14.34 6.03 -8.93
CA ASP A 32 14.41 5.11 -10.07
C ASP A 32 14.12 3.65 -9.67
N HIS A 33 14.52 3.24 -8.46
CA HIS A 33 14.22 1.90 -7.93
C HIS A 33 12.72 1.65 -7.77
N LEU A 34 11.90 2.71 -7.64
CA LEU A 34 10.46 2.60 -7.47
C LEU A 34 9.68 2.62 -8.79
N ASP A 35 10.31 3.02 -9.89
CA ASP A 35 9.65 3.34 -11.16
C ASP A 35 8.82 2.18 -11.71
N ASN A 36 9.47 1.03 -11.89
CA ASN A 36 8.80 -0.14 -12.44
C ASN A 36 7.81 -0.72 -11.43
N TRP A 37 8.12 -0.64 -10.14
CA TRP A 37 7.29 -1.22 -9.09
C TRP A 37 5.94 -0.49 -8.98
N ILE A 38 5.98 0.83 -8.80
CA ILE A 38 4.76 1.63 -8.63
C ILE A 38 3.94 1.63 -9.92
N ARG A 39 4.58 1.69 -11.09
CA ARG A 39 3.87 1.57 -12.37
C ARG A 39 3.16 0.23 -12.51
N ASN A 40 3.81 -0.88 -12.11
CA ASN A 40 3.20 -2.21 -12.19
C ASN A 40 2.03 -2.34 -11.21
N LEU A 41 2.17 -1.83 -9.98
CA LEU A 41 1.08 -1.80 -9.00
C LEU A 41 -0.12 -1.00 -9.52
N GLU A 42 0.13 0.18 -10.08
CA GLU A 42 -0.92 1.02 -10.66
C GLU A 42 -1.65 0.32 -11.81
N ASN A 43 -0.91 -0.33 -12.70
CA ASN A 43 -1.50 -1.11 -13.79
C ASN A 43 -2.32 -2.29 -13.26
N GLN A 44 -1.80 -3.05 -12.30
CA GLN A 44 -2.53 -4.18 -11.71
C GLN A 44 -3.81 -3.72 -11.04
N TYR A 45 -3.75 -2.67 -10.21
CA TYR A 45 -4.92 -2.11 -9.55
C TYR A 45 -6.00 -1.68 -10.55
N ARG A 46 -5.64 -0.98 -11.63
CA ARG A 46 -6.61 -0.57 -12.68
C ARG A 46 -7.23 -1.74 -13.44
N LEU A 47 -6.53 -2.87 -13.54
CA LEU A 47 -7.02 -4.07 -14.23
C LEU A 47 -7.95 -4.92 -13.34
N LEU A 48 -7.96 -4.69 -12.03
CA LEU A 48 -8.92 -5.35 -11.15
C LEU A 48 -10.36 -4.91 -11.49
N PRO A 49 -11.33 -5.84 -11.54
CA PRO A 49 -12.74 -5.50 -11.66
C PRO A 49 -13.17 -4.49 -10.58
N GLU A 50 -14.11 -3.60 -10.93
CA GLU A 50 -14.60 -2.57 -10.02
C GLU A 50 -15.08 -3.14 -8.68
N GLU A 51 -15.86 -4.22 -8.72
CA GLU A 51 -16.35 -4.92 -7.53
C GLU A 51 -15.21 -5.40 -6.62
N VAL A 52 -14.11 -5.89 -7.21
CA VAL A 52 -12.92 -6.34 -6.46
C VAL A 52 -12.22 -5.14 -5.84
N ARG A 53 -12.04 -4.05 -6.59
CA ARG A 53 -11.44 -2.80 -6.07
C ARG A 53 -12.20 -2.29 -4.86
N GLN A 54 -13.53 -2.25 -4.94
CA GLN A 54 -14.39 -1.86 -3.82
C GLN A 54 -14.20 -2.78 -2.61
N CYS A 55 -14.12 -4.09 -2.81
CA CYS A 55 -13.90 -5.05 -1.72
C CYS A 55 -12.54 -4.88 -1.02
N VAL A 56 -11.49 -4.51 -1.75
CA VAL A 56 -10.13 -4.39 -1.19
C VAL A 56 -9.74 -2.96 -0.81
N GLN A 57 -10.58 -1.96 -1.10
CA GLN A 57 -10.22 -0.55 -1.01
C GLN A 57 -9.69 -0.15 0.36
N THR A 58 -10.35 -0.57 1.45
CA THR A 58 -9.92 -0.27 2.82
C THR A 58 -8.50 -0.78 3.11
N SER A 59 -8.14 -1.95 2.57
CA SER A 59 -6.79 -2.51 2.72
C SER A 59 -5.78 -1.75 1.87
N VAL A 60 -6.18 -1.33 0.65
CA VAL A 60 -5.37 -0.50 -0.24
C VAL A 60 -5.07 0.87 0.39
N ASP A 61 -6.10 1.55 0.90
CA ASP A 61 -5.99 2.85 1.56
C ASP A 61 -5.02 2.79 2.75
N ARG A 62 -5.04 1.71 3.52
CA ARG A 62 -4.13 1.50 4.65
C ARG A 62 -2.71 1.23 4.19
N THR A 63 -2.49 0.24 3.33
CA THR A 63 -1.15 -0.20 2.92
C THR A 63 -0.45 0.79 2.01
N LEU A 64 -1.12 1.22 0.93
CA LEU A 64 -0.54 2.24 0.05
C LEU A 64 -0.52 3.61 0.72
N GLY A 65 -1.45 3.86 1.65
CA GLY A 65 -1.45 5.01 2.57
C GLY A 65 -0.11 5.23 3.25
N ARG A 66 0.31 4.23 4.03
CA ARG A 66 1.59 4.25 4.75
C ARG A 66 2.78 4.29 3.80
N ALA A 67 2.69 3.62 2.66
CA ALA A 67 3.74 3.63 1.65
C ALA A 67 3.96 5.04 1.06
N TRP A 68 2.89 5.72 0.62
CA TRP A 68 3.04 7.06 0.02
C TRP A 68 3.47 8.09 1.05
N GLN A 69 3.05 7.98 2.32
CA GLN A 69 3.53 8.85 3.40
C GLN A 69 5.03 8.67 3.65
N SER A 70 5.51 7.42 3.67
CA SER A 70 6.93 7.13 3.86
C SER A 70 7.77 7.66 2.69
N ILE A 71 7.29 7.51 1.45
CA ILE A 71 7.96 8.07 0.27
C ILE A 71 7.94 9.60 0.30
N ALA A 72 6.82 10.22 0.66
CA ALA A 72 6.68 11.68 0.72
C ALA A 72 7.64 12.32 1.73
N ALA A 73 7.91 11.64 2.86
CA ALA A 73 8.87 12.11 3.85
C ALA A 73 10.31 12.19 3.32
N VAL A 74 10.66 11.44 2.26
CA VAL A 74 12.01 11.41 1.67
C VAL A 74 12.09 12.17 0.34
N LEU A 75 11.12 11.95 -0.55
CA LEU A 75 11.14 12.48 -1.92
C LEU A 75 10.22 13.71 -2.12
N GLY A 76 9.43 14.05 -1.10
CA GLY A 76 8.49 15.16 -1.14
C GLY A 76 7.08 14.77 -1.58
N GLU A 77 6.10 15.50 -1.05
CA GLU A 77 4.65 15.26 -1.22
C GLU A 77 4.17 15.33 -2.69
N THR A 78 4.85 16.14 -3.50
CA THR A 78 4.50 16.37 -4.90
C THR A 78 5.19 15.42 -5.87
N HIS A 79 6.02 14.51 -5.37
CA HIS A 79 6.75 13.55 -6.19
C HIS A 79 5.78 12.64 -6.95
N ARG A 80 6.13 12.29 -8.20
CA ARG A 80 5.27 11.50 -9.10
C ARG A 80 4.80 10.17 -8.49
N HIS A 81 5.68 9.51 -7.75
CA HIS A 81 5.39 8.24 -7.07
C HIS A 81 4.34 8.39 -5.97
N VAL A 82 4.39 9.48 -5.21
CA VAL A 82 3.38 9.81 -4.20
C VAL A 82 2.03 10.04 -4.89
N ARG A 83 2.01 10.78 -6.00
CA ARG A 83 0.77 11.03 -6.77
C ARG A 83 0.16 9.75 -7.33
N SER A 84 0.97 8.86 -7.92
CA SER A 84 0.48 7.56 -8.42
C SER A 84 -0.13 6.73 -7.31
N LEU A 85 0.54 6.59 -6.17
CA LEU A 85 -0.01 5.84 -5.03
C LEU A 85 -1.30 6.46 -4.49
N LYS A 86 -1.35 7.79 -4.36
CA LYS A 86 -2.57 8.50 -3.94
C LYS A 86 -3.75 8.30 -4.88
N SER A 87 -3.50 8.17 -6.20
CA SER A 87 -4.59 7.93 -7.16
C SER A 87 -5.26 6.56 -7.01
N MET A 88 -4.61 5.61 -6.34
CA MET A 88 -5.19 4.30 -6.01
C MET A 88 -5.89 4.28 -4.64
N THR A 89 -5.70 5.31 -3.83
CA THR A 89 -6.36 5.45 -2.53
C THR A 89 -7.59 6.35 -2.65
N ALA A 90 -8.70 5.95 -2.06
CA ALA A 90 -9.98 6.66 -2.16
C ALA A 90 -10.49 7.20 -0.81
N GLY A 91 -9.97 6.65 0.30
CA GLY A 91 -10.33 7.05 1.67
C GLY A 91 -9.28 7.92 2.35
N ASN A 92 -9.50 8.18 3.64
CA ASN A 92 -8.50 8.83 4.49
C ASN A 92 -7.37 7.82 4.76
N PRO A 93 -6.14 8.10 4.31
CA PRO A 93 -4.98 7.32 4.68
C PRO A 93 -4.76 7.41 6.21
N PRO A 94 -4.06 6.43 6.83
CA PRO A 94 -3.70 6.51 8.24
C PRO A 94 -2.95 7.81 8.55
N ASP A 95 -3.00 8.28 9.79
CA ASP A 95 -2.36 9.55 10.17
C ASP A 95 -0.83 9.46 10.11
N SER A 96 -0.29 8.25 10.28
CA SER A 96 1.16 7.98 10.22
C SER A 96 1.49 6.60 9.67
N PRO A 97 2.68 6.44 9.02
CA PRO A 97 3.26 5.13 8.74
C PRO A 97 3.40 4.21 9.96
N GLN A 98 3.48 4.77 11.18
CA GLN A 98 3.66 4.00 12.42
C GLN A 98 2.36 3.39 12.96
N ASP A 99 1.20 3.77 12.42
CA ASP A 99 -0.10 3.29 12.89
C ASP A 99 -0.21 1.76 12.78
N PHE A 100 0.52 1.13 11.87
CA PHE A 100 0.57 -0.33 11.74
C PHE A 100 1.10 -1.03 13.00
N GLU A 101 2.16 -0.52 13.62
CA GLU A 101 2.73 -1.11 14.84
C GLU A 101 1.81 -0.93 16.05
N LYS A 102 1.08 0.19 16.09
CA LYS A 102 0.03 0.42 17.09
C LYS A 102 -1.11 -0.58 16.92
N GLU A 103 -1.66 -0.72 15.72
CA GLU A 103 -2.73 -1.67 15.41
C GLU A 103 -2.33 -3.13 15.68
N LYS A 104 -1.07 -3.48 15.39
CA LYS A 104 -0.54 -4.82 15.65
C LYS A 104 -0.47 -5.10 17.15
N LYS A 105 -0.04 -4.14 17.96
CA LYS A 105 -0.04 -4.24 19.44
C LYS A 105 -1.46 -4.39 19.99
N GLU A 106 -2.38 -3.53 19.56
CA GLU A 106 -3.79 -3.59 19.99
C GLU A 106 -4.46 -4.93 19.64
N LYS A 107 -4.17 -5.49 18.45
CA LYS A 107 -4.63 -6.83 18.07
C LYS A 107 -3.98 -7.91 18.92
N ALA A 108 -2.65 -7.86 19.12
CA ALA A 108 -1.96 -8.85 19.94
C ALA A 108 -2.50 -8.86 21.39
N GLU A 109 -2.74 -7.69 21.98
CA GLU A 109 -3.36 -7.55 23.30
C GLU A 109 -4.76 -8.16 23.36
N LYS A 110 -5.56 -7.97 22.29
CA LYS A 110 -6.92 -8.53 22.18
C LYS A 110 -6.97 -10.06 22.04
N TYR A 111 -5.96 -10.67 21.42
CA TYR A 111 -5.95 -12.12 21.14
C TYR A 111 -5.00 -12.93 22.04
N CYS A 112 -4.10 -12.29 22.81
CA CYS A 112 -3.25 -12.95 23.82
C CYS A 112 -3.83 -12.92 25.23
N THR A 113 -5.00 -12.31 25.45
CA THR A 113 -5.76 -12.35 26.71
C THR A 113 -6.90 -13.38 26.70
N GLY A 114 -6.93 -14.28 25.72
CA GLY A 114 -7.89 -15.39 25.61
C GLY A 114 -7.33 -16.72 26.07
#